data_AF-A0A662TB87-F1
#
_entry.id   AF-A0A662TB87-F1
#
_cell.length_a   1.000
_cell.length_b   1.000
_cell.length_c   1.000
_cell.angle_alpha   90.00
_cell.angle_beta   90.00
_cell.angle_gamma   90.00
#
_symmetry.space_group_name_H-M   'P 1'
#
loop_
_entity.id
_entity.type
_entity.pdbx_description
1 polymer ?
#
loop_
_entity_poly.entity_id
_entity_poly.type
_entity_poly.pdbx_seq_one_letter_code
_entity_poly.pdbx_strand_id
1 'polypeptide(L)'
;MLLQEKYSKKHGFSDEEFEAILNKIPENLKHLDYHKLYLYSKFWLSFYMVAKYGLEKIGVGPEKLFEKEEAELALKHANKSYHAASRLRNEGGNF
;
A
#
# COMPACT_ATOMS: atom_id res chain seq x y z
N MET A 1 -19.73 -6.52 23.94
CA MET A 1 -18.36 -7.07 24.08
C MET A 1 -17.56 -6.60 22.87
N LEU A 2 -16.78 -5.52 23.02
CA LEU A 2 -15.93 -5.02 21.94
C LEU A 2 -14.70 -5.92 21.86
N LEU A 3 -14.51 -6.60 20.73
CA LEU A 3 -13.29 -7.34 20.42
C LEU A 3 -12.10 -6.34 20.46
N GLN A 4 -11.39 -6.29 21.59
CA GLN A 4 -10.08 -5.65 21.71
C GLN A 4 -9.03 -6.52 21.02
N GLU A 5 -9.22 -6.84 19.74
CA GLU A 5 -8.09 -7.30 18.94
C GLU A 5 -7.13 -6.11 18.86
N LYS A 6 -5.97 -6.25 19.50
CA LYS A 6 -4.80 -5.40 19.24
C LYS A 6 -4.42 -5.61 17.78
N TYR A 7 -5.08 -4.90 16.87
CA TYR A 7 -4.67 -4.84 15.47
C TYR A 7 -3.20 -4.45 15.45
N SER A 8 -2.35 -5.34 14.90
CA SER A 8 -0.96 -5.03 14.67
C SER A 8 -0.91 -3.75 13.84
N LYS A 9 -0.35 -2.68 14.41
CA LYS A 9 -0.18 -1.41 13.70
C LYS A 9 0.89 -1.49 12.60
N LYS A 10 1.57 -2.64 12.46
CA LYS A 10 2.53 -2.90 11.39
C LYS A 10 1.77 -3.37 10.15
N HIS A 11 1.51 -2.45 9.24
CA HIS A 11 0.87 -2.71 7.94
C HIS A 11 1.87 -2.58 6.77
N GLY A 12 3.17 -2.84 7.01
CA GLY A 12 4.22 -2.64 6.02
C GLY A 12 5.27 -3.75 6.01
N PHE A 13 6.09 -3.72 4.96
CA PHE A 13 7.23 -4.62 4.75
C PHE A 13 8.53 -3.86 4.98
N SER A 14 9.54 -4.52 5.52
CA SER A 14 10.92 -4.01 5.51
C SER A 14 11.50 -4.03 4.10
N ASP A 15 12.65 -3.38 3.91
CA ASP A 15 13.36 -3.42 2.62
C ASP A 15 13.86 -4.85 2.34
N GLU A 16 14.31 -5.56 3.38
CA GLU A 16 14.78 -6.94 3.32
C GLU A 16 13.64 -7.92 2.96
N GLU A 17 12.45 -7.73 3.54
CA GLU A 17 11.26 -8.53 3.20
C GLU A 17 10.87 -8.35 1.74
N PHE A 18 10.97 -7.12 1.22
CA PHE A 18 10.65 -6.83 -0.18
C PHE A 18 11.71 -7.39 -1.13
N GLU A 19 13.00 -7.27 -0.81
CA GLU A 19 14.09 -7.87 -1.58
C GLU A 19 13.93 -9.40 -1.66
N ALA A 20 13.61 -10.05 -0.55
CA ALA A 20 13.36 -11.48 -0.51
C ALA A 20 12.18 -11.92 -1.42
N ILE A 21 11.15 -11.08 -1.56
CA ILE A 21 10.05 -11.32 -2.49
C ILE A 21 10.54 -11.14 -3.94
N LEU A 22 11.25 -10.05 -4.25
CA LEU A 22 11.76 -9.77 -5.60
C LEU A 22 12.61 -10.92 -6.14
N ASN A 23 13.45 -11.51 -5.29
CA ASN A 23 14.32 -12.63 -5.67
C ASN A 23 13.56 -13.93 -6.02
N LYS A 24 12.28 -14.04 -5.61
CA LYS A 24 11.41 -15.18 -5.92
C LYS A 24 10.57 -14.97 -7.18
N ILE A 25 10.60 -13.76 -7.75
CA ILE A 25 9.75 -13.43 -8.91
C ILE A 25 10.31 -14.10 -10.17
N PRO A 26 9.50 -14.91 -10.88
CA PRO A 26 9.88 -15.48 -12.16
C PRO A 26 10.32 -14.43 -13.20
N GLU A 27 11.30 -14.77 -14.05
CA GLU A 27 11.86 -13.84 -15.04
C GLU A 27 10.79 -13.26 -15.99
N ASN A 28 9.82 -14.08 -16.39
CA ASN A 28 8.71 -13.65 -17.25
C ASN A 28 7.81 -12.59 -16.60
N LEU A 29 7.85 -12.43 -15.27
CA LEU A 29 7.07 -11.45 -14.52
C LEU A 29 7.87 -10.21 -14.12
N LYS A 30 9.22 -10.23 -14.25
CA LYS A 30 10.10 -9.10 -13.89
C LYS A 30 9.84 -7.79 -14.63
N HIS A 31 9.09 -7.84 -15.73
CA HIS A 31 8.69 -6.68 -16.52
C HIS A 31 7.68 -5.76 -15.80
N LEU A 32 7.09 -6.19 -14.69
CA LEU A 32 6.22 -5.35 -13.87
C LEU A 32 7.04 -4.35 -13.03
N ASP A 33 6.49 -3.14 -12.84
CA ASP A 33 7.13 -2.03 -12.11
C ASP A 33 7.16 -2.25 -10.57
N TYR A 34 7.68 -3.38 -10.07
CA TYR A 34 7.65 -3.74 -8.64
C TYR A 34 8.23 -2.67 -7.71
N HIS A 35 9.29 -1.99 -8.14
CA HIS A 35 9.89 -0.88 -7.41
C HIS A 35 8.90 0.28 -7.18
N LYS A 36 8.06 0.61 -8.18
CA LYS A 36 7.01 1.62 -8.03
C LYS A 36 5.90 1.12 -7.10
N LEU A 37 5.52 -0.15 -7.21
CA LEU A 37 4.50 -0.73 -6.33
C LEU A 37 4.92 -0.67 -4.86
N TYR A 38 6.19 -0.98 -4.58
CA TYR A 38 6.76 -0.89 -3.25
C TYR A 38 6.82 0.55 -2.76
N LEU A 39 7.27 1.48 -3.60
CA LEU A 39 7.24 2.91 -3.31
C LEU A 39 5.82 3.37 -2.94
N TYR A 40 4.81 2.99 -3.73
CA TYR A 40 3.41 3.35 -3.46
C TYR A 40 2.91 2.78 -2.14
N SER A 41 3.25 1.53 -1.83
CA SER A 41 2.93 0.90 -0.55
C SER A 41 3.53 1.68 0.62
N LYS A 42 4.84 1.98 0.58
CA LYS A 42 5.52 2.76 1.62
C LYS A 42 4.94 4.17 1.76
N PHE A 43 4.72 4.83 0.63
CA PHE A 43 4.19 6.18 0.57
C PHE A 43 2.83 6.27 1.27
N TRP A 44 1.86 5.45 0.87
CA TRP A 44 0.51 5.52 1.46
C TRP A 44 0.44 4.94 2.87
N LEU A 45 1.30 4.00 3.23
CA LEU A 45 1.41 3.52 4.60
C LEU A 45 1.77 4.65 5.58
N SER A 46 2.61 5.61 5.15
CA SER A 46 2.99 6.75 5.99
C SER A 46 1.80 7.65 6.35
N PHE A 47 0.76 7.69 5.51
CA PHE A 47 -0.45 8.47 5.73
C PHE A 47 -1.59 7.67 6.37
N TYR A 48 -1.49 6.34 6.51
CA TYR A 48 -2.62 5.48 6.91
C TYR A 48 -3.36 5.98 8.16
N MET A 49 -2.62 6.30 9.24
CA MET A 49 -3.23 6.78 10.48
C MET A 49 -3.83 8.17 10.31
N VAL A 50 -3.16 9.07 9.58
CA VAL A 50 -3.63 10.45 9.36
C VAL A 50 -4.86 10.48 8.45
N ALA A 51 -4.90 9.64 7.41
CA ALA A 51 -6.04 9.51 6.52
C ALA A 51 -7.26 8.90 7.21
N LYS A 52 -7.05 8.03 8.20
CA LYS A 52 -8.14 7.36 8.93
C LYS A 52 -8.67 8.16 10.12
N TYR A 53 -7.80 8.88 10.82
CA TYR A 53 -8.13 9.51 12.10
C TYR A 53 -7.86 11.02 12.15
N GLY A 54 -7.18 11.58 11.15
CA GLY A 54 -6.72 12.96 11.18
C GLY A 54 -5.61 13.20 12.21
N LEU A 55 -5.44 14.45 12.61
CA LEU A 55 -4.53 14.87 13.69
C LEU A 55 -5.33 15.04 14.98
N GLU A 56 -5.72 13.92 15.59
CA GLU A 56 -6.63 13.87 16.75
C GLU A 56 -6.24 14.82 17.89
N LYS A 57 -4.94 14.96 18.17
CA LYS A 57 -4.42 15.81 19.26
C LYS A 57 -4.78 17.29 19.10
N ILE A 58 -5.00 17.75 17.88
CA ILE A 58 -5.34 19.15 17.57
C ILE A 58 -6.75 19.29 16.96
N GLY A 59 -7.55 18.22 16.99
CA GLY A 59 -8.95 18.26 16.54
C GLY A 59 -9.13 18.48 15.03
N VAL A 60 -8.14 18.10 14.21
CA VAL A 60 -8.21 18.25 12.75
C VAL A 60 -8.54 16.89 12.11
N GLY A 61 -9.71 16.79 11.48
CA GLY A 61 -10.14 15.59 10.76
C GLY A 61 -9.44 15.42 9.41
N PRO A 62 -9.43 14.20 8.84
CA PRO A 62 -8.78 13.91 7.56
C PRO A 62 -9.36 14.72 6.39
N GLU A 63 -10.64 15.08 6.43
CA GLU A 63 -11.33 15.90 5.42
C GLU A 63 -10.76 17.31 5.28
N LYS A 64 -9.95 17.76 6.25
CA LYS A 64 -9.25 19.05 6.22
C LYS A 64 -7.77 18.92 5.83
N LEU A 65 -7.28 17.70 5.65
CA LEU A 65 -5.86 17.40 5.43
C LEU A 65 -5.59 16.87 4.02
N PHE A 66 -6.59 16.25 3.39
CA PHE A 66 -6.47 15.66 2.07
C PHE A 66 -7.49 16.30 1.14
N GLU A 67 -7.01 16.85 0.04
CA GLU A 67 -7.83 17.45 -0.99
C GLU A 67 -7.98 16.46 -2.16
N LYS A 68 -8.53 16.96 -3.26
CA LYS A 68 -8.85 16.15 -4.43
C LYS A 68 -7.59 15.56 -5.05
N GLU A 69 -6.49 16.31 -5.05
CA GLU A 69 -5.21 15.97 -5.66
C GLU A 69 -4.60 14.74 -4.97
N GLU A 70 -4.57 14.70 -3.64
CA GLU A 70 -4.10 13.53 -2.89
C GLU A 70 -5.01 12.33 -3.12
N ALA A 71 -6.33 12.54 -3.16
CA ALA A 71 -7.30 11.47 -3.40
C ALA A 71 -7.16 10.85 -4.80
N GLU A 72 -6.98 11.68 -5.83
CA GLU A 72 -6.75 11.23 -7.21
C GLU A 72 -5.42 10.50 -7.35
N LEU A 73 -4.36 10.98 -6.69
CA LEU A 73 -3.07 10.29 -6.66
C LEU A 73 -3.17 8.94 -5.94
N ALA A 74 -3.90 8.87 -4.83
CA ALA A 74 -4.15 7.62 -4.10
C ALA A 74 -4.87 6.61 -4.99
N LEU A 75 -5.93 7.03 -5.67
CA LEU A 75 -6.68 6.19 -6.60
C LEU A 75 -5.80 5.70 -7.76
N LYS A 76 -4.99 6.59 -8.35
CA LYS A 76 -4.06 6.25 -9.43
C LYS A 76 -3.04 5.19 -8.99
N HIS A 77 -2.46 5.34 -7.80
CA HIS A 77 -1.51 4.37 -7.26
C HIS A 77 -2.18 3.04 -6.91
N ALA A 78 -3.37 3.07 -6.30
CA ALA A 78 -4.15 1.87 -5.98
C ALA A 78 -4.52 1.08 -7.26
N ASN A 79 -4.95 1.76 -8.32
CA ASN A 79 -5.24 1.13 -9.61
C ASN A 79 -4.02 0.46 -10.22
N LYS A 80 -2.85 1.10 -10.17
CA LYS A 80 -1.59 0.48 -10.64
C LYS A 80 -1.27 -0.79 -9.86
N SER A 81 -1.38 -0.75 -8.54
CA SER A 81 -1.18 -1.94 -7.69
C SER A 81 -2.19 -3.05 -7.99
N TYR A 82 -3.46 -2.72 -8.15
CA TYR A 82 -4.51 -3.67 -8.50
C TYR A 82 -4.26 -4.34 -9.86
N HIS A 83 -3.87 -3.57 -10.87
CA HIS A 83 -3.60 -4.11 -12.19
C HIS A 83 -2.36 -5.01 -12.20
N ALA A 84 -1.29 -4.62 -11.49
CA ALA A 84 -0.11 -5.47 -11.37
C ALA A 84 -0.43 -6.79 -10.63
N ALA A 85 -1.16 -6.72 -9.51
CA ALA A 85 -1.60 -7.91 -8.78
C ALA A 85 -2.53 -8.81 -9.63
N SER A 86 -3.42 -8.20 -10.41
CA SER A 86 -4.31 -8.95 -11.31
C SER A 86 -3.56 -9.63 -12.45
N ARG A 87 -2.52 -8.99 -13.01
CA ARG A 87 -1.63 -9.62 -13.99
C ARG A 87 -0.89 -10.80 -13.38
N LEU A 88 -0.28 -10.62 -12.21
CA LEU A 88 0.38 -11.70 -11.47
C LEU A 88 -0.54 -12.91 -11.26
N ARG A 89 -1.78 -12.68 -10.83
CA ARG A 89 -2.78 -13.73 -10.65
C ARG A 89 -3.16 -14.43 -11.96
N ASN A 90 -3.32 -13.68 -13.04
CA ASN A 90 -3.79 -14.22 -14.32
C ASN A 90 -2.67 -14.87 -15.16
N GLU A 91 -1.42 -14.42 -15.00
CA GLU A 91 -0.23 -14.97 -15.69
C GLU A 91 0.35 -16.21 -14.97
N GLY A 92 -0.41 -16.80 -14.05
CA GLY A 92 -0.07 -18.07 -13.40
C GLY A 92 0.79 -17.95 -12.15
N GLY A 93 0.77 -16.81 -11.47
CA GLY A 93 1.37 -16.64 -10.15
C GLY A 93 0.67 -17.49 -9.08
N ASN A 94 0.95 -18.78 -9.05
CA ASN A 94 0.79 -19.61 -7.85
C ASN A 94 1.99 -19.30 -6.93
N PHE A 95 1.82 -18.29 -6.07
CA PHE A 95 2.78 -17.97 -5.01
C PHE A 95 2.41 -18.72 -3.72
#